data_AF-A0A929M8Z5-F1
#
_entry.id   AF-A0A929M8Z5-F1
#
_cell.length_a   1.000
_cell.length_b   1.000
_cell.length_c   1.000
_cell.angle_alpha   90.00
_cell.angle_beta   90.00
_cell.angle_gamma   90.00
#
_symmetry.space_group_name_H-M   'P 1'
#
loop_
_entity.id
_entity.type
_entity.pdbx_description
1 polymer ?
#
loop_
_entity_poly.entity_id
_entity_poly.type
_entity_poly.pdbx_seq_one_letter_code
_entity_poly.pdbx_strand_id
1 'polypeptide(L)' 'MRLAGARKIVKSRFCPSFFHKRDEFKYEALVGMGGNIGDSAKRFDKFIRAISEDRRLHVVEVSPILINAAFGY' A
#
# COMPACT_ATOMS: atom_id res chain seq x y z
N MET A 1 15.86 16.51 1.23
CA MET A 1 15.78 15.87 2.56
C MET A 1 15.93 14.36 2.39
N ARG A 2 16.99 13.72 2.93
CA ARG A 2 17.08 12.25 2.98
C ARG A 2 16.35 11.80 4.24
N LEU A 3 15.23 11.08 4.09
CA LEU A 3 14.53 10.46 5.22
C LEU A 3 15.42 9.37 5.83
N ALA A 4 15.72 9.47 7.12
CA ALA A 4 16.59 8.52 7.80
C ALA A 4 16.03 7.08 7.65
N GLY A 5 16.89 6.14 7.25
CA GLY A 5 16.51 4.75 7.06
C GLY A 5 15.80 4.41 5.74
N ALA A 6 15.40 5.38 4.91
CA ALA A 6 14.84 5.11 3.58
C ALA A 6 15.93 4.59 2.63
N ARG A 7 15.72 3.42 2.02
CA ARG A 7 16.71 2.77 1.15
C ARG A 7 16.34 2.85 -0.33
N LYS A 8 15.10 2.48 -0.68
CA LYS A 8 14.67 2.39 -2.08
C LYS A 8 13.15 2.50 -2.20
N ILE A 9 12.67 3.11 -3.28
CA ILE A 9 11.28 2.99 -3.70
C ILE A 9 11.20 1.89 -4.76
N VAL A 10 10.27 0.95 -4.58
CA VAL A 10 10.00 -0.12 -5.54
C VAL A 10 8.54 -0.10 -5.96
N LYS A 11 8.29 -0.68 -7.14
CA LYS A 11 6.97 -0.84 -7.70
C LYS A 11 6.57 -2.32 -7.68
N SER A 12 5.27 -2.57 -7.66
CA SER A 12 4.65 -3.88 -7.86
C SER A 12 3.50 -3.74 -8.84
N ARG A 13 2.63 -4.76 -8.93
CA ARG A 13 1.46 -4.70 -9.82
C ARG A 13 0.51 -3.57 -9.45
N PHE A 14 0.28 -3.35 -8.15
CA PHE A 14 -0.67 -2.35 -7.65
C PHE A 14 0.00 -1.19 -6.90
N CYS A 15 1.31 -1.21 -6.69
CA CYS A 15 2.04 -0.14 -6.02
C CYS A 15 2.99 0.58 -6.99
N PRO A 16 2.81 1.88 -7.31
CA PRO A 16 1.66 2.72 -7.01
C PRO A 16 0.48 2.48 -7.96
N SER A 17 -0.72 2.88 -7.55
CA SER A 17 -1.90 2.92 -8.41
C SER A 17 -2.87 3.99 -7.93
N PHE A 18 -3.64 4.55 -8.87
CA PHE A 18 -4.69 5.51 -8.61
C PHE A 18 -5.97 5.03 -9.30
N PHE A 19 -7.06 4.90 -8.54
CA PHE A 19 -8.31 4.29 -8.97
C PHE A 19 -9.49 5.27 -8.97
N HIS A 20 -9.22 6.55 -8.68
CA HIS A 20 -10.19 7.63 -8.50
C HIS A 20 -11.12 7.45 -7.30
N LYS A 21 -11.55 8.57 -6.70
CA LYS A 21 -12.54 8.56 -5.62
C LYS A 21 -13.94 8.32 -6.19
N ARG A 22 -14.80 7.75 -5.36
CA ARG A 22 -16.18 7.42 -5.64
C ARG A 22 -17.07 8.04 -4.58
N ASP A 23 -18.08 8.79 -5.01
CA ASP A 23 -18.91 9.61 -4.12
C ASP A 23 -19.89 8.77 -3.28
N GLU A 24 -20.16 7.52 -3.66
CA GLU A 24 -21.03 6.61 -2.89
C GLU A 24 -20.41 6.15 -1.56
N PHE A 25 -19.09 6.32 -1.37
CA PHE A 25 -18.39 5.95 -0.13
C PHE A 25 -18.28 7.15 0.82
N LYS A 26 -18.95 7.04 1.97
CA LYS A 26 -19.06 8.13 2.96
C LYS A 26 -17.80 8.38 3.78
N TYR A 27 -17.02 7.33 4.05
CA TYR A 27 -15.88 7.38 4.98
C TYR A 27 -14.59 7.06 4.25
N GLU A 28 -13.52 7.74 4.65
CA GLU A 28 -12.18 7.58 4.10
C GLU A 28 -11.20 7.26 5.22
N ALA A 29 -10.29 6.33 4.96
CA ALA A 29 -9.25 5.93 5.92
C ALA A 29 -7.93 5.73 5.19
N LEU A 30 -6.84 6.18 5.83
CA LEU A 30 -5.48 5.88 5.41
C LEU A 30 -4.98 4.64 6.15
N VAL A 31 -4.61 3.59 5.40
CA VAL A 31 -4.12 2.33 5.96
C VAL A 31 -2.64 2.19 5.68
N GLY A 32 -1.83 2.08 6.74
CA GLY A 32 -0.42 1.74 6.64
C GLY A 32 -0.23 0.24 6.38
N MET A 33 0.59 -0.12 5.39
CA MET A 33 0.99 -1.50 5.13
C MET A 33 2.50 -1.67 5.34
N GLY A 34 2.89 -2.76 5.98
CA GLY A 34 4.28 -3.11 6.24
C GLY A 34 4.49 -4.62 6.26
N GLY A 35 5.72 -5.05 5.99
CA GLY A 35 6.08 -6.46 6.02
C GLY A 35 7.58 -6.66 5.88
N ASN A 36 8.15 -7.50 6.75
CA ASN A 36 9.58 -7.78 6.86
C ASN A 36 9.96 -9.25 6.58
N ILE A 37 9.00 -10.12 6.24
CA ILE A 37 9.22 -11.55 6.04
C ILE A 37 8.77 -11.98 4.64
N GLY A 38 9.66 -12.62 3.89
CA GLY A 38 9.40 -13.15 2.54
C GLY A 38 9.10 -12.06 1.50
N ASP A 39 8.36 -12.42 0.44
CA ASP A 39 7.96 -11.49 -0.62
C ASP A 39 6.79 -10.58 -0.17
N SER A 40 7.12 -9.43 0.42
CA SER A 40 6.13 -8.43 0.86
C SER A 40 5.37 -7.82 -0.31
N ALA A 41 6.03 -7.53 -1.43
CA ALA A 41 5.39 -6.91 -2.60
C ALA A 41 4.25 -7.78 -3.15
N LYS A 42 4.49 -9.08 -3.30
CA LYS A 42 3.46 -10.04 -3.73
C LYS A 42 2.31 -10.15 -2.72
N ARG A 43 2.59 -10.05 -1.42
CA ARG A 43 1.54 -10.07 -0.38
C ARG A 43 0.71 -8.80 -0.40
N PHE A 44 1.33 -7.64 -0.57
CA PHE A 44 0.62 -6.38 -0.74
C PHE A 44 -0.28 -6.43 -1.98
N ASP A 45 0.22 -6.96 -3.11
CA ASP A 45 -0.59 -7.10 -4.32
C ASP A 45 -1.82 -8.02 -4.10
N LYS A 46 -1.66 -9.11 -3.34
CA LYS A 46 -2.78 -10.00 -2.97
C LYS A 46 -3.77 -9.31 -2.04
N PHE A 47 -3.27 -8.57 -1.06
CA PHE A 47 -4.12 -7.82 -0.13
C PHE A 47 -4.94 -6.77 -0.86
N ILE A 48 -4.29 -5.95 -1.71
CA ILE A 48 -4.96 -4.92 -2.52
C ILE A 48 -6.03 -5.55 -3.40
N ARG A 49 -5.72 -6.65 -4.10
CA ARG A 49 -6.72 -7.40 -4.89
C ARG A 49 -7.91 -7.83 -4.02
N ALA A 50 -7.66 -8.45 -2.87
CA ALA A 50 -8.72 -8.95 -2.01
C ALA A 50 -9.64 -7.83 -1.50
N ILE A 51 -9.09 -6.68 -1.09
CA ILE A 51 -9.89 -5.54 -0.64
C ILE A 51 -10.59 -4.82 -1.80
N SER A 52 -10.01 -4.80 -3.00
CA SER A 52 -10.66 -4.25 -4.20
C SER A 52 -11.82 -5.10 -4.69
N GLU A 53 -11.85 -6.39 -4.37
CA GLU A 53 -12.95 -7.30 -4.71
C GLU A 53 -14.11 -7.24 -3.67
N ASP A 54 -13.89 -6.64 -2.50
CA ASP A 54 -14.93 -6.45 -1.47
C ASP A 54 -15.77 -5.19 -1.75
N ARG A 55 -17.07 -5.36 -2.02
CA ARG A 55 -17.98 -4.27 -2.40
C ARG A 55 -18.21 -3.22 -1.30
N ARG A 56 -17.85 -3.53 -0.05
CA ARG A 56 -17.97 -2.58 1.08
C ARG A 56 -16.81 -1.59 1.12
N LEU A 57 -15.75 -1.86 0.37
CA LEU A 57 -14.53 -1.06 0.33
C LEU A 57 -14.31 -0.53 -1.08
N HIS A 58 -13.64 0.62 -1.16
CA HIS A 58 -13.16 1.16 -2.43
C HIS A 58 -11.75 1.67 -2.24
N VAL A 59 -10.79 1.04 -2.93
CA VAL A 59 -9.40 1.48 -2.92
C VAL A 59 -9.31 2.70 -3.83
N VAL A 60 -9.00 3.86 -3.26
CA VAL A 60 -8.85 5.13 -4.00
C VAL A 60 -7.46 5.26 -4.61
N GLU A 61 -6.44 4.96 -3.82
CA GLU A 61 -5.04 5.05 -4.23
C GLU A 61 -4.15 4.10 -3.41
N VAL A 62 -2.99 3.79 -3.97
CA VAL A 62 -1.95 2.97 -3.34
C VAL A 62 -0.61 3.63 -3.62
N SER A 63 0.18 3.87 -2.56
CA SER A 63 1.51 4.46 -2.69
C SER A 63 2.51 3.48 -3.34
N PRO A 64 3.67 3.97 -3.79
CA PRO A 64 4.82 3.10 -4.03
C PRO A 64 5.24 2.36 -2.76
N ILE A 65 5.98 1.26 -2.89
CA ILE A 65 6.54 0.54 -1.75
C ILE A 65 7.86 1.19 -1.35
N LEU A 66 7.98 1.60 -0.09
CA LEU A 66 9.24 2.05 0.48
C LEU A 66 9.95 0.86 1.14
N ILE A 67 11.17 0.59 0.69
CA ILE A 67 12.12 -0.26 1.41
C ILE A 67 12.88 0.64 2.37
N ASN A 68 12.70 0.42 3.67
CA ASN A 68 13.37 1.12 4.75
C ASN A 68 14.17 0.15 5.64
N ALA A 69 15.09 0.70 6.43
CA ALA A 69 15.65 -0.01 7.56
C ALA A 69 14.54 -0.35 8.57
N ALA A 70 14.68 -1.48 9.26
CA ALA A 70 13.85 -1.77 10.41
C ALA A 70 13.97 -0.63 11.44
N PHE A 71 12.85 -0.29 12.08
CA PHE A 71 12.80 0.69 13.15
C PHE A 71 12.11 0.05 14.36
N GLY A 72 12.67 0.28 15.55
CA GLY A 72 12.27 -0.46 16.74
C GLY A 72 12.59 -1.96 16.66
N TYR A 73 12.40 -2.64 17.79
CA TYR A 73 12.83 -4.02 18.10
C TYR A 73 14.22 -4.14 18.74
#